data_AF-A0A2V9G8J1-F1
#
_entry.id   AF-A0A2V9G8J1-F1
#
_cell.length_a   1.000
_cell.length_b   1.000
_cell.length_c   1.000
_cell.angle_alpha   90.00
_cell.angle_beta   90.00
_cell.angle_gamma   90.00
#
_symmetry.space_group_name_H-M   'P 1'
#
loop_
_entity.id
_entity.type
_entity.pdbx_description
1 polymer ?
#
loop_
_entity_poly.entity_id
_entity_poly.type
_entity_poly.pdbx_seq_one_letter_code
_entity_poly.pdbx_strand_id
1 'polypeptide(L)'
;VSARMGPSTSNFFRLFMVPGMFHCDGGVGVSAFDAMTPLVRWVEKRVVPERIITHASSRAKLSALVRSAPIRRWRDTPAPEALLMMPPTLSAASHNCGRPQTNELDDQG
;
A
#
# COMPACT_ATOMS: atom_id res chain seq x y z
N VAL A 1 7.66 -11.40 -12.36
CA VAL A 1 7.95 -10.25 -13.26
C VAL A 1 9.39 -9.78 -13.13
N SER A 2 9.82 -9.29 -11.95
CA SER A 2 11.19 -8.79 -11.74
C SER A 2 12.31 -9.77 -12.09
N ALA A 3 12.13 -11.08 -11.83
CA ALA A 3 13.09 -12.10 -12.22
C ALA A 3 13.31 -12.22 -13.75
N ARG A 4 12.30 -11.86 -14.56
CA ARG A 4 12.38 -11.95 -16.03
C ARG A 4 12.77 -10.63 -16.69
N MET A 5 12.34 -9.50 -16.10
CA MET A 5 12.49 -8.16 -16.67
C MET A 5 13.65 -7.35 -16.05
N GLY A 6 14.28 -7.86 -14.99
CA GLY A 6 15.42 -7.22 -14.34
C GLY A 6 15.07 -6.11 -13.34
N PRO A 7 16.08 -5.44 -12.77
CA PRO A 7 15.92 -4.48 -11.67
C PRO A 7 15.12 -3.23 -12.05
N SER A 8 15.08 -2.86 -13.34
CA SER A 8 14.29 -1.72 -13.86
C SER A 8 12.78 -1.93 -13.84
N THR A 9 12.30 -3.12 -13.46
CA THR A 9 10.87 -3.46 -13.37
C THR A 9 10.06 -2.43 -12.57
N SER A 10 10.66 -1.80 -11.56
CA SER A 10 9.98 -0.77 -10.75
C SER A 10 9.59 0.50 -11.50
N ASN A 11 10.15 0.72 -12.68
CA ASN A 11 9.92 1.90 -13.51
C ASN A 11 8.61 1.81 -14.29
N PHE A 12 8.08 0.60 -14.48
CA PHE A 12 6.83 0.36 -15.23
C PHE A 12 5.83 -0.55 -14.51
N PHE A 13 6.24 -1.28 -13.46
CA PHE A 13 5.37 -2.20 -12.74
C PHE A 13 5.43 -1.97 -11.22
N ARG A 14 4.26 -1.85 -10.59
CA ARG A 14 4.08 -1.72 -9.14
C ARG A 14 2.92 -2.59 -8.67
N LEU A 15 3.14 -3.32 -7.57
CA LEU A 15 2.14 -4.12 -6.90
C LEU A 15 1.74 -3.44 -5.59
N PHE A 16 0.44 -3.24 -5.42
CA PHE A 16 -0.20 -2.65 -4.24
C PHE A 16 -1.14 -3.70 -3.66
N MET A 17 -0.91 -4.14 -2.43
CA MET A 17 -1.77 -5.14 -1.79
C MET A 17 -2.75 -4.48 -0.84
N VAL A 18 -4.01 -4.91 -0.85
CA VAL A 18 -5.07 -4.31 -0.05
C VAL A 18 -5.40 -5.22 1.14
N PRO A 19 -4.96 -4.91 2.37
CA PRO A 19 -5.20 -5.77 3.52
C PRO A 19 -6.68 -5.81 3.89
N GLY A 20 -7.20 -7.02 4.11
CA GLY A 20 -8.59 -7.21 4.56
C GLY A 20 -9.65 -7.02 3.48
N MET A 21 -9.26 -6.80 2.22
CA MET A 21 -10.14 -6.88 1.05
C MET A 21 -10.36 -8.34 0.66
N PHE A 22 -11.58 -8.71 0.28
CA PHE A 22 -11.87 -10.02 -0.31
C PHE A 22 -11.62 -10.02 -1.83
N HIS A 23 -12.30 -10.88 -2.57
CA HIS A 23 -12.21 -10.92 -4.02
C HIS A 23 -12.78 -9.63 -4.61
N CYS A 24 -11.90 -8.78 -5.14
CA CYS A 24 -12.16 -7.49 -5.80
C CYS A 24 -12.76 -6.37 -4.93
N ASP A 25 -13.65 -6.68 -3.98
CA ASP A 25 -14.31 -5.68 -3.13
C ASP A 25 -14.78 -6.30 -1.79
N GLY A 26 -15.24 -5.47 -0.86
CA GLY A 26 -15.74 -5.87 0.44
C GLY A 26 -14.64 -6.31 1.40
N GLY A 27 -14.97 -7.21 2.32
CA GLY A 27 -14.07 -7.63 3.39
C GLY A 27 -14.20 -6.78 4.66
N VAL A 28 -13.34 -7.07 5.63
CA VAL A 28 -13.32 -6.40 6.95
C VAL A 28 -12.44 -5.15 6.96
N GLY A 29 -11.68 -4.95 5.89
CA GLY A 29 -10.74 -3.84 5.73
C GLY A 29 -11.24 -2.71 4.83
N VAL A 30 -10.28 -1.92 4.35
CA VAL A 30 -10.47 -0.82 3.40
C VAL A 30 -10.43 -1.38 1.98
N SER A 31 -11.53 -1.30 1.25
CA SER A 31 -11.67 -1.91 -0.09
C SER A 31 -12.09 -0.93 -1.18
N ALA A 32 -12.47 0.29 -0.83
CA ALA A 32 -12.78 1.34 -1.80
C ALA A 32 -11.51 2.16 -2.13
N PHE A 33 -11.13 2.24 -3.40
CA PHE A 33 -9.98 3.03 -3.87
C PHE A 33 -10.11 3.41 -5.35
N ASP A 34 -9.37 4.45 -5.76
CA ASP A 34 -9.20 4.85 -7.16
C ASP A 34 -7.78 4.52 -7.64
N ALA A 35 -7.67 3.49 -8.48
CA ALA A 35 -6.41 3.11 -9.12
C ALA A 35 -6.19 3.78 -10.49
N MET A 36 -7.22 4.40 -11.08
CA MET A 36 -7.15 4.97 -12.42
C MET A 36 -6.43 6.32 -12.39
N THR A 37 -6.78 7.21 -11.46
CA THR A 37 -6.11 8.52 -11.32
C THR A 37 -4.59 8.42 -11.17
N PRO A 38 -4.03 7.58 -10.25
CA PRO A 38 -2.58 7.44 -10.15
C PRO A 38 -1.95 6.82 -11.40
N LEU A 39 -2.66 5.93 -12.11
CA LEU A 39 -2.17 5.35 -13.36
C LEU A 39 -2.05 6.40 -14.47
N VAL A 40 -3.09 7.22 -14.66
CA VAL A 40 -3.08 8.33 -15.65
C VAL A 40 -1.94 9.30 -15.33
N ARG A 41 -1.79 9.70 -14.06
CA ARG A 41 -0.68 10.58 -13.64
C ARG A 41 0.70 9.95 -13.89
N TRP A 42 0.84 8.64 -13.73
CA TRP A 42 2.09 7.97 -14.00
C TRP A 42 2.43 7.97 -15.49
N VAL A 43 1.46 7.62 -16.34
CA VAL A 43 1.66 7.55 -17.80
C VAL A 43 1.90 8.94 -18.40
N GLU A 44 1.06 9.91 -18.05
CA GLU A 44 1.07 11.22 -18.72
C GLU A 44 2.05 12.21 -18.10
N LYS A 45 2.22 12.17 -16.77
CA LYS A 45 2.98 13.18 -16.02
C LYS A 45 4.24 12.61 -15.39
N ARG A 46 4.55 11.33 -15.61
CA ARG A 46 5.68 10.62 -14.98
C ARG A 46 5.70 10.71 -13.46
N VAL A 47 4.53 10.92 -12.83
CA VAL A 47 4.39 10.96 -11.37
C VAL A 47 4.17 9.53 -10.89
N VAL A 48 5.21 8.96 -10.30
CA VAL A 48 5.21 7.57 -9.88
C VAL A 48 4.41 7.39 -8.57
N PRO A 49 3.41 6.49 -8.53
CA PRO A 49 2.64 6.28 -7.31
C PRO A 49 3.46 5.56 -6.26
N GLU A 50 3.57 6.18 -5.08
CA GLU A 50 4.16 5.57 -3.87
C GLU A 50 3.10 4.92 -2.98
N ARG A 51 1.88 5.47 -3.02
CA ARG A 51 0.72 4.98 -2.26
C ARG A 51 -0.58 5.23 -3.01
N ILE A 52 -1.57 4.39 -2.76
CA ILE A 52 -2.96 4.59 -3.19
C ILE A 52 -3.81 4.74 -1.93
N ILE A 53 -4.60 5.81 -1.83
CA ILE A 53 -5.47 6.02 -0.67
C ILE A 53 -6.69 5.11 -0.78
N THR A 54 -7.00 4.40 0.30
CA THR A 54 -8.18 3.54 0.43
C THR A 54 -9.12 4.03 1.52
N HIS A 55 -10.37 3.62 1.41
CA HIS A 55 -11.43 3.87 2.37
C HIS A 55 -12.17 2.57 2.68
N ALA A 56 -12.81 2.52 3.85
CA ALA A 56 -13.78 1.47 4.16
C ALA A 56 -14.89 1.46 3.09
N SER A 57 -15.22 0.29 2.56
CA SER A 57 -16.38 0.19 1.67
C SER A 57 -17.65 0.43 2.47
N SER A 58 -18.68 0.99 1.83
CA SER A 58 -20.01 1.18 2.43
C SER A 58 -20.68 -0.13 2.88
N ARG A 59 -20.14 -1.27 2.46
CA ARG A 59 -20.59 -2.63 2.77
C ARG A 59 -19.84 -3.24 3.97
N ALA A 60 -18.82 -2.57 4.51
CA ALA A 60 -18.15 -2.97 5.73
C ALA A 60 -19.12 -2.83 6.92
N LYS A 61 -19.49 -3.94 7.56
CA LYS A 61 -20.43 -4.00 8.69
C LYS A 61 -19.83 -3.56 10.04
N LEU A 62 -18.55 -3.17 10.08
CA LEU A 62 -17.93 -2.59 11.27
C LEU A 62 -18.32 -1.11 11.34
N SER A 63 -18.76 -0.66 12.51
CA SER A 63 -19.18 0.72 12.79
C SER A 63 -18.32 1.74 12.05
N ALA A 64 -18.98 2.54 11.21
CA ALA A 64 -18.39 3.47 10.25
C ALA A 64 -17.64 4.64 10.93
N LEU A 65 -16.54 4.35 11.62
CA LEU A 65 -15.42 5.28 11.59
C LEU A 65 -14.83 5.19 10.19
N VAL A 66 -14.87 6.29 9.43
CA VAL A 66 -14.19 6.40 8.13
C VAL A 66 -12.71 6.14 8.36
N ARG A 67 -12.27 4.90 8.15
CA ARG A 67 -10.87 4.50 8.19
C ARG A 67 -10.31 4.71 6.80
N SER A 68 -9.36 5.62 6.68
CA SER A 68 -8.55 5.78 5.48
C SER A 68 -7.14 5.27 5.74
N ALA A 69 -6.62 4.44 4.84
CA ALA A 69 -5.25 3.93 4.95
C ALA A 69 -4.56 3.98 3.57
N PRO A 70 -3.24 4.22 3.53
CA PRO A 70 -2.51 4.10 2.28
C PRO A 70 -2.22 2.63 1.97
N ILE A 71 -2.59 2.16 0.78
CA ILE A 71 -1.97 0.96 0.23
C ILE A 71 -0.55 1.32 -0.20
N ARG A 72 0.42 0.62 0.38
CA ARG A 72 1.83 0.76 0.03
C ARG A 72 2.20 -0.24 -1.06
N ARG A 73 3.27 0.07 -1.77
CA ARG A 73 3.94 -0.89 -2.64
C ARG A 73 4.35 -2.11 -1.82
N TRP A 74 4.22 -3.31 -2.38
CA TRP A 74 4.54 -4.58 -1.70
C TRP A 74 5.94 -4.65 -1.07
N ARG A 75 6.96 -4.04 -1.70
CA ARG A 75 8.32 -4.00 -1.12
C ARG A 75 8.48 -2.99 0.03
N ASP A 76 7.53 -2.09 0.19
CA ASP A 76 7.54 -1.00 1.16
C ASP A 76 6.47 -1.23 2.26
N THR A 77 5.74 -2.35 2.20
CA THR A 77 4.89 -2.82 3.31
C THR A 77 5.78 -3.36 4.43
N PRO A 78 5.64 -2.88 5.68
CA PRO A 78 6.35 -3.44 6.81
C PRO A 78 5.89 -4.88 7.05
N ALA A 79 6.72 -5.68 7.74
CA ALA A 79 6.42 -7.07 8.08
C ALA A 79 5.02 -7.19 8.74
N PRO A 80 4.30 -8.30 8.55
CA PRO A 80 2.92 -8.46 9.01
C PRO A 80 2.72 -8.18 10.52
N GLU A 81 3.77 -8.36 11.32
CA GLU A 81 3.78 -8.08 12.76
C GLU A 81 3.65 -6.58 13.06
N ALA A 82 4.26 -5.73 12.24
CA ALA A 82 4.16 -4.27 12.38
C ALA A 82 2.79 -3.74 11.97
N LEU A 83 2.08 -4.41 11.04
CA LEU A 83 0.72 -4.04 10.62
C LEU A 83 -0.31 -4.27 11.73
N LEU A 84 -0.12 -5.30 12.57
CA LEU A 84 -0.96 -5.57 13.74
C LEU A 84 -0.74 -4.56 14.87
N MET A 85 0.45 -3.95 14.93
CA MET A 85 0.82 -2.95 15.93
C MET A 85 0.39 -1.52 15.55
N MET A 86 -0.10 -1.28 14.33
CA MET A 86 -0.60 0.03 13.94
C MET A 86 -2.02 0.22 14.49
N PRO A 87 -2.29 1.25 15.33
CA PRO A 87 -3.65 1.50 15.76
C PRO A 87 -4.54 1.77 14.54
N PRO A 88 -5.84 1.38 14.56
CA PRO A 88 -6.77 1.74 13.51
C PRO A 88 -6.95 3.26 13.50
N THR A 89 -6.06 3.96 12.81
CA THR A 89 -6.12 5.40 12.70
C THR A 89 -7.20 5.76 11.69
N LEU A 90 -7.92 6.86 11.96
CA LEU A 90 -8.92 7.38 11.02
C LEU A 90 -8.26 7.99 9.76
N SER A 91 -6.95 8.28 9.81
CA SER A 91 -6.25 9.08 8.81
C SER A 91 -5.07 8.37 8.18
N ALA A 92 -5.03 8.38 6.85
CA ALA A 92 -3.89 7.93 6.07
C ALA A 92 -2.59 8.73 6.36
N ALA A 93 -2.69 9.93 6.95
CA ALA A 93 -1.53 10.77 7.28
C ALA A 93 -0.66 10.21 8.42
N SER A 94 -1.21 9.35 9.28
CA SER A 94 -0.45 8.70 10.37
C SER A 94 0.54 7.63 9.89
N HIS A 95 0.54 7.33 8.59
CA HIS A 95 1.28 6.21 8.00
C HIS A 95 2.40 6.73 7.08
N ASN A 96 3.63 6.83 7.60
CA ASN A 96 4.76 7.34 6.80
C ASN A 96 5.36 6.26 5.88
N CYS A 97 5.70 6.61 4.62
CA CYS A 97 6.35 5.70 3.67
C CYS A 97 7.88 5.78 3.86
N GLY A 98 8.46 4.84 4.58
CA GLY A 98 9.90 4.64 4.65
C GLY A 98 10.21 3.16 4.62
N ARG A 99 11.28 2.77 3.90
CA ARG A 99 11.85 1.42 4.04
C ARG A 99 12.19 1.24 5.53
N PRO A 100 11.85 0.12 6.19
CA PRO A 100 12.42 -0.16 7.51
C PRO A 100 13.94 -0.12 7.35
N GLN A 101 14.62 0.72 8.15
CA GLN A 101 16.09 0.68 8.19
C GLN A 101 16.46 -0.68 8.78
N THR A 102 16.93 -1.59 7.94
CA THR A 102 17.73 -2.70 8.42
C THR A 102 19.00 -2.06 8.96
N ASN A 103 19.29 -2.23 10.25
CA ASN A 103 20.57 -1.81 10.81
C ASN A 103 21.66 -2.56 10.02
N GLU A 104 22.31 -1.84 9.12
CA GLU A 104 23.39 -2.30 8.27
C GLU A 104 24.66 -2.34 9.13
N LEU A 105 24.78 -3.38 9.96
CA LEU A 105 25.96 -3.61 10.81
C LEU A 105 26.56 -5.02 10.74
N ASP A 106 26.03 -5.95 9.94
CA ASP A 106 26.55 -7.32 9.88
C ASP A 106 26.79 -7.84 8.44
N ASP A 107 27.45 -7.08 7.57
CA ASP A 107 27.93 -7.64 6.28
C ASP A 107 29.20 -6.96 5.73
N GLN A 108 30.21 -6.77 6.58
CA GLN A 108 31.61 -6.60 6.12
C GLN A 108 32.42 -7.83 6.53
N GLY A 109 32.40 -8.84 5.67
CA GLY A 109 33.33 -9.97 5.65
C GLY A 109 33.74 -10.26 4.21
#